data_AF-A0A0B2VGC1-F1
#
_entry.id   AF-A0A0B2VGC1-F1
#
_cell.length_a   1.000
_cell.length_b   1.000
_cell.length_c   1.000
_cell.angle_alpha   90.00
_cell.angle_beta   90.00
_cell.angle_gamma   90.00
#
_symmetry.space_group_name_H-M   'P 1'
#
loop_
_entity.id
_entity.type
_entity.pdbx_description
1 polymer ?
#
loop_
_entity_poly.entity_id
_entity_poly.type
_entity_poly.pdbx_seq_one_letter_code
_entity_poly.pdbx_strand_id
1 'polypeptide(L)'
;MEGDVSCFDGLFDGHAHDRTALIEFRKYCAVDEGSSSYLDSLPQGNLMRFICDVFKAVLDGIDKQEESFALTDDQKRFRKLTLQCLVNAANRSKRLRECIDAESVHFFRAMLRLEAFRDEVLACLVAFARPLHRKAALCSEYSDLLNDIALLWRHSSTTAGQRSWISALVSIHLEEDYAFLAECLADMEDGAFTELLVITEALLDHLETGQCVQIHSNNARFCVILLERIELEIGTLELPSGDECADESRRTKLKFDVVERLSSLVSIISSLALRRPQFDPIFHDDTTATTIVAHVLEAIVDYEIMKENAVVCVAKAPDRPMRPKQSRREAVKLPFVRNLSALLRRNVASEEQIASLKCMCVRALGNLCCESASNQSIVGKQDGVLLLLHCARRLDTDSPFIMQWAIAAVRHVCMGCPENQQRLAEIEQCPSGVVDRDRLLLQLNLRAVFDSGTGKIRLERIS
;
A
#
# COMPACT_ATOMS: atom_id res chain seq x y z
N MET A 1 -9.50 -45.55 -15.63
CA MET A 1 -9.15 -46.62 -14.67
C MET A 1 -9.97 -46.31 -13.43
N GLU A 2 -11.06 -47.03 -13.18
CA GLU A 2 -11.71 -47.00 -11.87
C GLU A 2 -10.76 -47.74 -10.92
N GLY A 3 -9.86 -46.99 -10.27
CA GLY A 3 -9.04 -47.52 -9.19
C GLY A 3 -9.96 -47.87 -8.01
N ASP A 4 -9.65 -48.96 -7.33
CA ASP A 4 -10.35 -49.39 -6.13
C ASP A 4 -10.18 -48.34 -5.02
N VAL A 5 -11.12 -47.39 -4.96
CA VAL A 5 -11.11 -46.27 -4.01
C VAL A 5 -11.41 -46.69 -2.57
N SER A 6 -11.83 -47.95 -2.35
CA SER A 6 -12.07 -48.50 -1.01
C SER A 6 -10.81 -48.52 -0.14
N CYS A 7 -9.62 -48.46 -0.75
CA CYS A 7 -8.36 -48.37 -0.02
C CYS A 7 -8.18 -47.05 0.75
N PHE A 8 -8.95 -46.00 0.42
CA PHE A 8 -8.88 -44.70 1.09
C PHE A 8 -9.87 -44.54 2.24
N ASP A 9 -10.87 -45.42 2.38
CA ASP A 9 -11.93 -45.28 3.39
C ASP A 9 -11.35 -45.22 4.82
N GLY A 10 -10.27 -45.95 5.07
CA GLY A 10 -9.53 -45.92 6.33
C GLY A 10 -8.96 -44.56 6.73
N LEU A 11 -8.73 -43.63 5.77
CA LEU A 11 -8.32 -42.25 6.06
C LEU A 11 -9.45 -41.40 6.68
N PHE A 12 -10.71 -41.82 6.50
CA PHE A 12 -11.91 -41.10 6.90
C PHE A 12 -12.65 -41.74 8.08
N ASP A 13 -12.30 -42.99 8.41
CA ASP A 13 -12.93 -43.79 9.47
C ASP A 13 -12.29 -43.64 10.86
N GLY A 14 -11.34 -42.71 11.03
CA GLY A 14 -10.73 -42.37 12.34
C GLY A 14 -9.59 -43.29 12.77
N HIS A 15 -8.96 -43.99 11.82
CA HIS A 15 -7.71 -44.70 12.07
C HIS A 15 -6.50 -43.75 11.91
N ALA A 16 -5.38 -44.08 12.56
CA ALA A 16 -4.14 -43.34 12.40
C ALA A 16 -3.75 -43.29 10.91
N HIS A 17 -3.45 -42.10 10.41
CA HIS A 17 -3.14 -41.93 8.99
C HIS A 17 -1.90 -42.73 8.60
N ASP A 18 -2.09 -43.76 7.77
CA ASP A 18 -1.00 -44.51 7.17
C ASP A 18 -0.27 -43.66 6.12
N ARG A 19 1.07 -43.68 6.15
CA ARG A 19 1.90 -42.88 5.24
C ARG A 19 1.72 -43.32 3.79
N THR A 20 1.53 -44.62 3.53
CA THR A 20 1.36 -45.13 2.16
C THR A 20 0.02 -44.69 1.60
N ALA A 21 -1.06 -44.87 2.38
CA ALA A 21 -2.40 -44.41 2.04
C ALA A 21 -2.44 -42.90 1.74
N LEU A 22 -1.78 -42.06 2.56
CA LEU A 22 -1.68 -40.62 2.31
C LEU A 22 -0.94 -40.29 1.00
N ILE A 23 0.16 -40.98 0.68
CA ILE A 23 0.90 -40.75 -0.57
C ILE A 23 0.03 -41.06 -1.78
N GLU A 24 -0.69 -42.18 -1.75
CA GLU A 24 -1.58 -42.61 -2.82
C GLU A 24 -2.77 -41.68 -2.95
N PHE A 25 -3.41 -41.32 -1.82
CA PHE A 25 -4.53 -40.41 -1.79
C PHE A 25 -4.18 -39.00 -2.29
N ARG A 26 -3.02 -38.46 -1.90
CA ARG A 26 -2.52 -37.17 -2.41
C ARG A 26 -2.39 -37.19 -3.93
N LYS A 27 -1.84 -38.28 -4.49
CA LYS A 27 -1.66 -38.46 -5.94
C LYS A 27 -3.01 -38.60 -6.65
N TYR A 28 -3.92 -39.37 -6.07
CA TYR A 28 -5.29 -39.53 -6.56
C TYR A 28 -6.00 -38.18 -6.66
N CYS A 29 -5.98 -37.37 -5.59
CA CYS A 29 -6.54 -36.02 -5.62
C CYS A 29 -5.76 -35.06 -6.53
N ALA A 30 -4.49 -35.30 -6.82
CA ALA A 30 -3.71 -34.46 -7.72
C ALA A 30 -4.04 -34.70 -9.19
N VAL A 31 -4.24 -35.95 -9.60
CA VAL A 31 -4.25 -36.34 -11.03
C VAL A 31 -5.62 -36.87 -11.49
N ASP A 32 -6.38 -37.53 -10.64
CA ASP A 32 -7.58 -38.25 -11.04
C ASP A 32 -8.85 -37.39 -10.91
N GLU A 33 -9.62 -37.29 -11.98
CA GLU A 33 -10.88 -36.52 -12.00
C GLU A 33 -11.99 -37.16 -11.15
N GLY A 34 -11.95 -38.49 -10.97
CA GLY A 34 -12.89 -39.23 -10.12
C GLY A 34 -12.77 -38.88 -8.63
N SER A 35 -11.64 -38.28 -8.21
CA SER A 35 -11.42 -37.90 -6.81
C SER A 35 -12.47 -36.94 -6.24
N SER A 36 -13.02 -36.05 -7.06
CA SER A 36 -14.10 -35.16 -6.68
C SER A 36 -15.39 -35.94 -6.35
N SER A 37 -15.76 -36.89 -7.21
CA SER A 37 -16.97 -37.72 -7.04
C SER A 37 -16.84 -38.65 -5.83
N TYR A 38 -15.65 -39.21 -5.60
CA TYR A 38 -15.38 -40.01 -4.40
C TYR A 38 -15.55 -39.18 -3.13
N LEU A 39 -14.88 -38.04 -3.01
CA LEU A 39 -14.98 -37.15 -1.86
C LEU A 39 -16.41 -36.67 -1.62
N ASP A 40 -17.14 -36.36 -2.70
CA ASP A 40 -18.53 -35.93 -2.63
C ASP A 40 -19.50 -37.07 -2.29
N SER A 41 -19.08 -38.34 -2.36
CA SER A 41 -19.88 -39.49 -1.92
C SER A 41 -19.79 -39.74 -0.41
N LEU A 42 -18.72 -39.29 0.24
CA LEU A 42 -18.45 -39.55 1.65
C LEU A 42 -19.44 -38.82 2.59
N PRO A 43 -19.78 -39.40 3.76
CA PRO A 43 -20.57 -38.72 4.77
C PRO A 43 -19.92 -37.42 5.26
N GLN A 44 -20.72 -36.40 5.57
CA GLN A 44 -20.19 -35.11 6.05
C GLN A 44 -19.34 -35.26 7.33
N GLY A 45 -19.77 -36.11 8.27
CA GLY A 45 -19.03 -36.37 9.50
C GLY A 45 -17.63 -36.96 9.26
N ASN A 46 -17.48 -37.78 8.20
CA ASN A 46 -16.20 -38.35 7.79
C ASN A 46 -15.26 -37.27 7.22
N LEU A 47 -15.80 -36.36 6.39
CA LEU A 47 -15.04 -35.22 5.85
C LEU A 47 -14.59 -34.25 6.95
N MET A 48 -15.48 -33.91 7.90
CA MET A 48 -15.15 -33.07 9.06
C MET A 48 -14.06 -33.72 9.93
N ARG A 49 -14.20 -35.02 10.19
CA ARG A 49 -13.21 -35.78 10.96
C ARG A 49 -11.84 -35.78 10.27
N PHE A 50 -11.79 -36.01 8.96
CA PHE A 50 -10.54 -35.95 8.20
C PHE A 50 -9.82 -34.60 8.33
N ILE A 51 -10.54 -33.47 8.24
CA ILE A 51 -9.96 -32.14 8.45
C ILE A 51 -9.36 -32.04 9.86
N CYS A 52 -10.13 -32.43 10.88
CA CYS A 52 -9.73 -32.36 12.27
C CYS A 52 -8.51 -33.26 12.58
N ASP A 53 -8.49 -34.48 12.03
CA ASP A 53 -7.41 -35.44 12.22
C ASP A 53 -6.11 -34.96 11.56
N VAL A 54 -6.20 -34.33 10.38
CA VAL A 54 -5.03 -33.67 9.76
C VAL A 54 -4.49 -32.56 10.67
N PHE A 55 -5.33 -31.68 11.19
CA PHE A 55 -4.88 -30.60 12.08
C PHE A 55 -4.26 -31.13 13.37
N LYS A 56 -4.87 -32.14 14.00
CA LYS A 56 -4.31 -32.80 15.19
C LYS A 56 -2.99 -33.48 14.88
N ALA A 57 -2.85 -34.18 13.75
CA ALA A 57 -1.60 -34.83 13.35
C ALA A 57 -0.46 -33.82 13.14
N VAL A 58 -0.75 -32.62 12.64
CA VAL A 58 0.23 -31.55 12.47
C VAL A 58 0.66 -30.96 13.82
N LEU A 59 -0.25 -30.85 14.78
CA LEU A 59 0.02 -30.29 16.11
C LEU A 59 0.45 -31.34 17.14
N ASP A 60 0.39 -32.63 16.81
CA ASP A 60 0.69 -33.72 17.74
C ASP A 60 2.07 -33.55 18.39
N GLY A 61 2.16 -33.78 19.70
CA GLY A 61 3.40 -33.62 20.46
C GLY A 61 4.02 -32.21 20.51
N ILE A 62 3.39 -31.19 19.92
CA ILE A 62 3.84 -29.80 20.04
C ILE A 62 3.18 -29.21 21.28
N ASP A 63 3.81 -29.40 22.44
CA ASP A 63 3.33 -28.84 23.70
C ASP A 63 3.78 -27.38 23.87
N LYS A 64 2.95 -26.56 24.53
CA LYS A 64 3.14 -25.09 24.60
C LYS A 64 4.26 -24.63 25.55
N GLN A 65 5.00 -25.55 26.21
CA GLN A 65 5.87 -25.21 27.35
C GLN A 65 7.28 -25.83 27.36
N GLU A 66 7.69 -26.65 26.39
CA GLU A 66 9.04 -27.23 26.41
C GLU A 66 9.96 -26.63 25.34
N GLU A 67 11.03 -25.97 25.79
CA GLU A 67 12.06 -25.28 24.99
C GLU A 67 12.92 -26.20 24.08
N SER A 68 12.59 -27.49 23.98
CA SER A 68 13.42 -28.51 23.30
C SER A 68 12.62 -29.55 22.50
N PHE A 69 11.41 -29.25 22.01
CA PHE A 69 10.73 -30.16 21.09
C PHE A 69 11.19 -29.95 19.64
N ALA A 70 12.23 -30.68 19.23
CA ALA A 70 12.70 -30.68 17.84
C ALA A 70 12.12 -31.88 17.07
N LEU A 71 11.23 -31.61 16.13
CA LEU A 71 10.68 -32.63 15.23
C LEU A 71 11.78 -33.29 14.40
N THR A 72 11.74 -34.62 14.28
CA THR A 72 12.59 -35.36 13.34
C THR A 72 12.20 -35.02 11.90
N ASP A 73 13.13 -35.21 10.96
CA ASP A 73 12.86 -34.94 9.55
C ASP A 73 11.74 -35.81 8.99
N ASP A 74 11.59 -37.05 9.47
CA ASP A 74 10.49 -37.92 9.08
C ASP A 74 9.14 -37.43 9.61
N GLN A 75 9.08 -36.93 10.85
CA GLN A 75 7.86 -36.31 11.39
C GLN A 75 7.49 -35.05 10.60
N LYS A 76 8.47 -34.20 10.25
CA LYS A 76 8.23 -33.04 9.39
C LYS A 76 7.68 -33.44 8.02
N ARG A 77 8.29 -34.44 7.37
CA ARG A 77 7.84 -34.94 6.07
C ARG A 77 6.41 -35.51 6.12
N PHE A 78 6.08 -36.24 7.18
CA PHE A 78 4.74 -36.78 7.39
C PHE A 78 3.69 -35.67 7.55
N ARG A 79 3.96 -34.65 8.37
CA ARG A 79 3.03 -33.52 8.60
C ARG A 79 2.85 -32.63 7.36
N LYS A 80 3.91 -32.45 6.57
CA LYS A 80 3.80 -31.80 5.25
C LYS A 80 2.91 -32.62 4.33
N LEU A 81 3.09 -33.93 4.29
CA LEU A 81 2.28 -34.82 3.48
C LEU A 81 0.80 -34.74 3.87
N THR A 82 0.45 -34.75 5.15
CA THR A 82 -0.95 -34.65 5.60
C THR A 82 -1.60 -33.33 5.17
N LEU A 83 -0.90 -32.19 5.34
CA LEU A 83 -1.41 -30.90 4.87
C LEU A 83 -1.56 -30.86 3.34
N GLN A 84 -0.60 -31.38 2.60
CA GLN A 84 -0.69 -31.45 1.13
C GLN A 84 -1.84 -32.34 0.66
N CYS A 85 -2.15 -33.43 1.37
CA CYS A 85 -3.34 -34.24 1.10
C CYS A 85 -4.61 -33.40 1.27
N LEU A 86 -4.69 -32.65 2.37
CA LEU A 86 -5.82 -31.80 2.65
C LEU A 86 -6.01 -30.71 1.60
N VAL A 87 -4.93 -30.03 1.18
CA VAL A 87 -4.97 -29.01 0.11
C VAL A 87 -5.50 -29.63 -1.19
N ASN A 88 -4.94 -30.77 -1.62
CA ASN A 88 -5.35 -31.40 -2.87
C ASN A 88 -6.82 -31.85 -2.81
N ALA A 89 -7.25 -32.46 -1.71
CA ALA A 89 -8.63 -32.87 -1.53
C ALA A 89 -9.58 -31.64 -1.51
N ALA A 90 -9.20 -30.57 -0.80
CA ALA A 90 -9.97 -29.34 -0.73
C ALA A 90 -10.10 -28.67 -2.10
N ASN A 91 -9.07 -28.73 -2.94
CA ASN A 91 -9.13 -28.22 -4.32
C ASN A 91 -10.10 -29.03 -5.20
N ARG A 92 -10.30 -30.32 -4.91
CA ARG A 92 -11.17 -31.22 -5.68
C ARG A 92 -12.63 -31.23 -5.24
N SER A 93 -12.92 -31.03 -3.95
CA SER A 93 -14.28 -31.13 -3.41
C SER A 93 -14.72 -29.84 -2.73
N LYS A 94 -15.74 -29.20 -3.31
CA LYS A 94 -16.44 -28.10 -2.64
C LYS A 94 -17.10 -28.59 -1.35
N ARG A 95 -17.64 -29.81 -1.34
CA ARG A 95 -18.29 -30.40 -0.15
C ARG A 95 -17.33 -30.51 1.01
N LEU A 96 -16.09 -30.97 0.78
CA LEU A 96 -15.03 -30.99 1.80
C LEU A 96 -14.70 -29.58 2.30
N ARG A 97 -14.55 -28.60 1.41
CA ARG A 97 -14.32 -27.20 1.81
C ARG A 97 -15.42 -26.66 2.72
N GLU A 98 -16.67 -26.98 2.43
CA GLU A 98 -17.83 -26.61 3.25
C GLU A 98 -17.91 -27.37 4.59
N CYS A 99 -17.03 -28.34 4.86
CA CYS A 99 -16.98 -29.04 6.15
C CYS A 99 -16.12 -28.32 7.19
N ILE A 100 -15.35 -27.29 6.82
CA ILE A 100 -14.58 -26.49 7.78
C ILE A 100 -15.52 -25.71 8.71
N ASP A 101 -15.09 -25.43 9.94
CA ASP A 101 -15.86 -24.72 10.96
C ASP A 101 -15.06 -23.56 11.58
N ALA A 102 -15.68 -22.83 12.51
CA ALA A 102 -15.03 -21.71 13.20
C ALA A 102 -13.91 -22.16 14.15
N GLU A 103 -14.01 -23.36 14.74
CA GLU A 103 -12.97 -23.92 15.63
C GLU A 103 -11.65 -24.17 14.88
N SER A 104 -11.72 -24.39 13.57
CA SER A 104 -10.57 -24.53 12.68
C SER A 104 -9.62 -23.31 12.70
N VAL A 105 -10.11 -22.12 13.05
CA VAL A 105 -9.27 -20.91 13.18
C VAL A 105 -8.16 -21.11 14.21
N HIS A 106 -8.48 -21.73 15.36
CA HIS A 106 -7.51 -21.99 16.41
C HIS A 106 -6.35 -22.87 15.91
N PHE A 107 -6.68 -23.91 15.13
CA PHE A 107 -5.70 -24.81 14.54
C PHE A 107 -4.81 -24.08 13.53
N PHE A 108 -5.37 -23.24 12.66
CA PHE A 108 -4.58 -22.47 11.71
C PHE A 108 -3.59 -21.54 12.40
N ARG A 109 -4.03 -20.81 13.43
CA ARG A 109 -3.13 -19.94 14.21
C ARG A 109 -2.00 -20.73 14.86
N ALA A 110 -2.31 -21.88 15.46
CA ALA A 110 -1.30 -22.75 16.06
C ALA A 110 -0.30 -23.28 15.01
N MET A 111 -0.78 -23.74 13.85
CA MET A 111 0.07 -24.28 12.79
C MET A 111 0.90 -23.19 12.09
N LEU A 112 0.39 -21.97 11.94
CA LEU A 112 1.10 -20.86 11.28
C LEU A 112 2.38 -20.43 12.05
N ARG A 113 2.39 -20.65 13.37
CA ARG A 113 3.58 -20.43 14.23
C ARG A 113 4.71 -21.43 13.93
N LEU A 114 4.42 -22.54 13.25
CA LEU A 114 5.39 -23.57 12.92
C LEU A 114 6.07 -23.25 11.59
N GLU A 115 7.25 -22.63 11.65
CA GLU A 115 7.98 -22.15 10.45
C GLU A 115 8.16 -23.23 9.38
N ALA A 116 8.38 -24.48 9.80
CA ALA A 116 8.61 -25.61 8.91
C ALA A 116 7.42 -25.94 7.99
N PHE A 117 6.20 -25.51 8.33
CA PHE A 117 4.96 -25.89 7.64
C PHE A 117 4.18 -24.71 7.06
N ARG A 118 4.71 -23.48 7.16
CA ARG A 118 3.99 -22.25 6.76
C ARG A 118 3.47 -22.29 5.33
N ASP A 119 4.25 -22.82 4.38
CA ASP A 119 3.82 -22.93 2.98
C ASP A 119 2.55 -23.79 2.83
N GLU A 120 2.55 -24.97 3.43
CA GLU A 120 1.40 -25.87 3.39
C GLU A 120 0.19 -25.31 4.16
N VAL A 121 0.42 -24.63 5.29
CA VAL A 121 -0.63 -24.00 6.10
C VAL A 121 -1.29 -22.85 5.35
N LEU A 122 -0.50 -21.97 4.71
CA LEU A 122 -1.02 -20.88 3.89
C LEU A 122 -1.77 -21.39 2.66
N ALA A 123 -1.28 -22.46 2.02
CA ALA A 123 -2.01 -23.12 0.93
C ALA A 123 -3.36 -23.69 1.40
N CYS A 124 -3.42 -24.29 2.59
CA CYS A 124 -4.69 -24.70 3.20
C CYS A 124 -5.61 -23.49 3.45
N LEU A 125 -5.09 -22.41 4.04
CA LEU A 125 -5.89 -21.20 4.29
C LEU A 125 -6.51 -20.64 3.01
N VAL A 126 -5.77 -20.60 1.91
CA VAL A 126 -6.30 -20.20 0.59
C VAL A 126 -7.38 -21.17 0.11
N ALA A 127 -7.16 -22.48 0.21
CA ALA A 127 -8.14 -23.49 -0.21
C ALA A 127 -9.46 -23.38 0.58
N PHE A 128 -9.40 -23.01 1.86
CA PHE A 128 -10.57 -22.89 2.74
C PHE A 128 -11.05 -21.45 2.97
N ALA A 129 -10.45 -20.43 2.34
CA ALA A 129 -10.68 -19.02 2.65
C ALA A 129 -12.17 -18.64 2.68
N ARG A 130 -12.90 -19.00 1.62
CA ARG A 130 -14.32 -18.66 1.44
C ARG A 130 -15.25 -19.27 2.50
N PRO A 131 -15.27 -20.60 2.71
CA PRO A 131 -16.11 -21.17 3.76
C PRO A 131 -15.62 -20.83 5.17
N LEU A 132 -14.32 -20.67 5.40
CA LEU A 132 -13.78 -20.28 6.71
C LEU A 132 -14.26 -18.87 7.08
N HIS A 133 -14.11 -17.89 6.19
CA HIS A 133 -14.60 -16.53 6.40
C HIS A 133 -16.10 -16.50 6.73
N ARG A 134 -16.94 -17.14 5.89
CA ARG A 134 -18.40 -17.16 6.11
C ARG A 134 -18.82 -17.76 7.46
N LYS A 135 -18.03 -18.68 8.01
CA LYS A 135 -18.36 -19.37 9.26
C LYS A 135 -17.66 -18.79 10.48
N ALA A 136 -16.55 -18.10 10.29
CA ALA A 136 -15.70 -17.59 11.36
C ALA A 136 -15.70 -16.06 11.45
N ALA A 137 -16.42 -15.33 10.60
CA ALA A 137 -16.45 -13.86 10.63
C ALA A 137 -16.81 -13.28 12.01
N LEU A 138 -17.67 -13.96 12.78
CA LEU A 138 -18.04 -13.54 14.14
C LEU A 138 -17.15 -14.14 15.25
N CYS A 139 -16.13 -14.91 14.88
CA CYS A 139 -15.19 -15.50 15.82
C CYS A 139 -14.09 -14.48 16.16
N SER A 140 -13.91 -14.19 17.45
CA SER A 140 -12.87 -13.24 17.89
C SER A 140 -11.45 -13.66 17.51
N GLU A 141 -11.18 -14.96 17.36
CA GLU A 141 -9.86 -15.44 16.93
C GLU A 141 -9.63 -15.29 15.41
N TYR A 142 -10.66 -14.98 14.63
CA TYR A 142 -10.53 -14.85 13.17
C TYR A 142 -9.81 -13.55 12.78
N SER A 143 -10.13 -12.43 13.44
CA SER A 143 -9.37 -11.19 13.27
C SER A 143 -7.91 -11.35 13.71
N ASP A 144 -7.67 -12.09 14.81
CA ASP A 144 -6.32 -12.41 15.24
C ASP A 144 -5.55 -13.26 14.19
N LEU A 145 -6.22 -14.19 13.50
CA LEU A 145 -5.61 -14.95 12.42
C LEU A 145 -5.21 -14.04 11.25
N LEU A 146 -6.07 -13.10 10.86
CA LEU A 146 -5.74 -12.11 9.84
C LEU A 146 -4.59 -11.19 10.29
N ASN A 147 -4.55 -10.83 11.58
CA ASN A 147 -3.45 -10.08 12.20
C ASN A 147 -2.12 -10.84 12.09
N ASP A 148 -2.11 -12.12 12.48
CA ASP A 148 -0.94 -13.01 12.38
C ASP A 148 -0.44 -13.12 10.92
N ILE A 149 -1.37 -13.22 9.95
CA ILE A 149 -1.06 -13.33 8.52
C ILE A 149 -0.50 -12.02 7.95
N ALA A 150 -1.10 -10.87 8.27
CA ALA A 150 -0.63 -9.58 7.80
C ALA A 150 0.77 -9.26 8.36
N LEU A 151 1.03 -9.53 9.65
CA LEU A 151 2.35 -9.36 10.25
C LEU A 151 3.39 -10.35 9.70
N LEU A 152 2.97 -11.52 9.23
CA LEU A 152 3.88 -12.47 8.57
C LEU A 152 4.45 -11.88 7.27
N TRP A 153 3.72 -11.03 6.55
CA TRP A 153 4.18 -10.45 5.28
C TRP A 153 5.53 -9.73 5.38
N ARG A 154 5.71 -8.91 6.42
CA ARG A 154 6.95 -8.14 6.63
C ARG A 154 8.08 -8.94 7.28
N HIS A 155 7.76 -10.12 7.83
CA HIS A 155 8.72 -10.88 8.60
C HIS A 155 9.91 -11.31 7.73
N SER A 156 11.13 -11.18 8.25
CA SER A 156 12.37 -11.42 7.48
C SER A 156 12.53 -12.87 7.03
N SER A 157 11.94 -13.83 7.76
CA SER A 157 11.93 -15.25 7.39
C SER A 157 10.85 -15.63 6.37
N THR A 158 9.99 -14.69 5.95
CA THR A 158 8.89 -14.98 5.04
C THR A 158 9.38 -15.05 3.59
N THR A 159 9.17 -16.20 2.96
CA THR A 159 9.63 -16.47 1.60
C THR A 159 8.73 -15.81 0.54
N ALA A 160 9.22 -15.66 -0.70
CA ALA A 160 8.40 -15.17 -1.81
C ALA A 160 7.18 -16.07 -2.11
N GLY A 161 7.32 -17.39 -1.91
CA GLY A 161 6.21 -18.34 -2.03
C GLY A 161 5.13 -18.08 -0.98
N GLN A 162 5.54 -17.84 0.28
CA GLN A 162 4.60 -17.51 1.36
C GLN A 162 3.89 -16.18 1.11
N ARG A 163 4.61 -15.15 0.65
CA ARG A 163 4.00 -13.89 0.21
C ARG A 163 2.97 -14.12 -0.89
N SER A 164 3.26 -14.98 -1.87
CA SER A 164 2.29 -15.32 -2.93
C SER A 164 1.00 -15.93 -2.39
N TRP A 165 1.10 -16.82 -1.39
CA TRP A 165 -0.10 -17.38 -0.74
C TRP A 165 -0.87 -16.35 0.08
N ILE A 166 -0.18 -15.47 0.81
CA ILE A 166 -0.81 -14.37 1.56
C ILE A 166 -1.55 -13.44 0.59
N SER A 167 -0.91 -13.06 -0.52
CA SER A 167 -1.53 -12.28 -1.59
C SER A 167 -2.79 -12.95 -2.15
N ALA A 168 -2.73 -14.26 -2.44
CA ALA A 168 -3.89 -15.00 -2.92
C ALA A 168 -5.04 -15.01 -1.90
N LEU A 169 -4.74 -15.16 -0.61
CA LEU A 169 -5.73 -15.12 0.46
C LEU A 169 -6.40 -13.74 0.55
N VAL A 170 -5.60 -12.66 0.62
CA VAL A 170 -6.11 -11.28 0.70
C VAL A 170 -6.92 -10.93 -0.55
N SER A 171 -6.50 -11.40 -1.73
CA SER A 171 -7.26 -11.22 -2.97
C SER A 171 -8.66 -11.83 -2.90
N ILE A 172 -8.81 -13.03 -2.31
CA ILE A 172 -10.12 -13.66 -2.14
C ILE A 172 -11.02 -12.78 -1.25
N HIS A 173 -10.48 -12.25 -0.15
CA HIS A 173 -11.26 -11.41 0.76
C HIS A 173 -11.65 -10.06 0.13
N LEU A 174 -10.74 -9.40 -0.59
CA LEU A 174 -11.02 -8.14 -1.28
C LEU A 174 -12.12 -8.28 -2.35
N GLU A 175 -12.21 -9.45 -2.99
CA GLU A 175 -13.22 -9.75 -4.01
C GLU A 175 -14.58 -10.12 -3.40
N GLU A 176 -14.61 -10.96 -2.36
CA GLU A 176 -15.85 -11.57 -1.86
C GLU A 176 -16.49 -10.83 -0.69
N ASP A 177 -15.69 -10.15 0.13
CA ASP A 177 -16.16 -9.45 1.31
C ASP A 177 -16.17 -7.94 1.03
N TYR A 178 -17.38 -7.39 0.98
CA TYR A 178 -17.61 -5.99 0.67
C TYR A 178 -17.14 -5.04 1.78
N ALA A 179 -16.96 -5.52 3.01
CA ALA A 179 -16.56 -4.72 4.16
C ALA A 179 -15.17 -5.07 4.69
N PHE A 180 -14.44 -5.97 4.03
CA PHE A 180 -13.18 -6.54 4.50
C PHE A 180 -12.19 -5.54 5.09
N LEU A 181 -11.88 -4.45 4.38
CA LEU A 181 -10.93 -3.45 4.87
C LEU A 181 -11.48 -2.67 6.08
N ALA A 182 -12.79 -2.43 6.11
CA ALA A 182 -13.44 -1.72 7.21
C ALA A 182 -13.48 -2.57 8.49
N GLU A 183 -13.81 -3.86 8.36
CA GLU A 183 -13.80 -4.83 9.46
C GLU A 183 -12.38 -5.04 9.98
N CYS A 184 -11.40 -5.20 9.08
CA CYS A 184 -9.99 -5.30 9.45
C CYS A 184 -9.48 -4.07 10.23
N LEU A 185 -9.88 -2.85 9.85
CA LEU A 185 -9.51 -1.65 10.61
C LEU A 185 -10.12 -1.64 12.02
N ALA A 186 -11.31 -2.21 12.20
CA ALA A 186 -11.99 -2.24 13.48
C ALA A 186 -11.38 -3.27 14.44
N ASP A 187 -10.97 -4.43 13.91
CA ASP A 187 -10.66 -5.60 14.73
C ASP A 187 -9.15 -5.96 14.78
N MET A 188 -8.31 -5.44 13.88
CA MET A 188 -6.86 -5.72 13.86
C MET A 188 -6.04 -4.68 14.62
N GLU A 189 -4.82 -5.05 14.99
CA GLU A 189 -3.84 -4.08 15.49
C GLU A 189 -3.42 -3.09 14.40
N ASP A 190 -3.14 -1.84 14.77
CA ASP A 190 -2.78 -0.77 13.85
C ASP A 190 -1.61 -1.13 12.92
N GLY A 191 -0.60 -1.82 13.46
CA GLY A 191 0.56 -2.27 12.69
C GLY A 191 0.19 -3.33 11.65
N ALA A 192 -0.63 -4.31 12.03
CA ALA A 192 -1.07 -5.36 11.12
C ALA A 192 -2.01 -4.83 10.03
N PHE A 193 -2.89 -3.88 10.37
CA PHE A 193 -3.74 -3.23 9.38
C PHE A 193 -2.93 -2.40 8.38
N THR A 194 -1.86 -1.71 8.81
CA THR A 194 -0.94 -1.04 7.88
C THR A 194 -0.29 -2.05 6.92
N GLU A 195 0.15 -3.21 7.40
CA GLU A 195 0.68 -4.27 6.52
C GLU A 195 -0.38 -4.82 5.56
N LEU A 196 -1.64 -4.93 5.99
CA LEU A 196 -2.74 -5.34 5.10
C LEU A 196 -2.92 -4.35 3.93
N LEU A 197 -2.77 -3.05 4.18
CA LEU A 197 -2.78 -2.04 3.12
C LEU A 197 -1.57 -2.17 2.19
N VAL A 198 -0.39 -2.50 2.71
CA VAL A 198 0.81 -2.78 1.89
C VAL A 198 0.60 -4.01 1.00
N ILE A 199 0.00 -5.07 1.52
CA ILE A 199 -0.37 -6.26 0.72
C ILE A 199 -1.39 -5.88 -0.37
N THR A 200 -2.39 -5.08 0.00
CA THR A 200 -3.42 -4.61 -0.92
C THR A 200 -2.84 -3.74 -2.03
N GLU A 201 -1.92 -2.83 -1.69
CA GLU A 201 -1.16 -2.04 -2.65
C GLU A 201 -0.40 -2.94 -3.64
N ALA A 202 0.35 -3.92 -3.14
CA ALA A 202 1.13 -4.85 -3.97
C ALA A 202 0.23 -5.67 -4.92
N LEU A 203 -0.97 -6.06 -4.47
CA LEU A 203 -1.97 -6.75 -5.31
C LEU A 203 -2.54 -5.87 -6.42
N LEU A 204 -2.57 -4.54 -6.21
CA LEU A 204 -3.15 -3.59 -7.14
C LEU A 204 -2.12 -2.92 -8.05
N ASP A 205 -0.82 -3.20 -7.92
CA ASP A 205 0.21 -2.67 -8.82
C ASP A 205 0.29 -3.53 -10.10
N HIS A 206 -0.28 -3.03 -11.21
CA HIS A 206 -0.57 -3.78 -12.45
C HIS A 206 0.63 -3.94 -13.41
N LEU A 207 1.86 -3.72 -12.97
CA LEU A 207 2.96 -3.49 -13.91
C LEU A 207 3.42 -4.73 -14.71
N GLU A 208 3.10 -5.97 -14.29
CA GLU A 208 3.76 -7.15 -14.90
C GLU A 208 2.85 -8.31 -15.35
N THR A 209 1.68 -8.54 -14.74
CA THR A 209 0.95 -9.82 -14.93
C THR A 209 -0.29 -9.74 -15.83
N GLY A 210 -0.80 -8.54 -16.12
CA GLY A 210 -2.00 -8.31 -16.93
C GLY A 210 -3.32 -8.83 -16.32
N GLN A 211 -3.28 -9.51 -15.17
CA GLN A 211 -4.47 -9.93 -14.42
C GLN A 211 -4.73 -8.95 -13.28
N CYS A 212 -5.90 -8.31 -13.36
CA CYS A 212 -6.31 -7.29 -12.41
C CYS A 212 -7.01 -7.95 -11.22
N VAL A 213 -6.41 -7.88 -10.03
CA VAL A 213 -7.06 -8.33 -8.78
C VAL A 213 -8.39 -7.62 -8.63
N GLN A 214 -9.48 -8.38 -8.50
CA GLN A 214 -10.81 -7.83 -8.29
C GLN A 214 -10.91 -7.30 -6.85
N ILE A 215 -11.54 -6.13 -6.71
CA ILE A 215 -11.80 -5.52 -5.42
C ILE A 215 -13.23 -4.99 -5.42
N HIS A 216 -13.97 -5.27 -4.36
CA HIS A 216 -15.33 -4.77 -4.20
C HIS A 216 -15.34 -3.24 -4.09
N SER A 217 -16.34 -2.57 -4.67
CA SER A 217 -16.45 -1.10 -4.69
C SER A 217 -16.48 -0.46 -3.31
N ASN A 218 -17.09 -1.13 -2.34
CA ASN A 218 -17.09 -0.69 -0.94
C ASN A 218 -15.70 -0.67 -0.30
N ASN A 219 -14.81 -1.62 -0.62
CA ASN A 219 -13.41 -1.59 -0.15
C ASN A 219 -12.65 -0.41 -0.79
N ALA A 220 -12.87 -0.13 -2.07
CA ALA A 220 -12.30 1.04 -2.75
C ALA A 220 -12.80 2.36 -2.14
N ARG A 221 -14.11 2.45 -1.85
CA ARG A 221 -14.72 3.62 -1.19
C ARG A 221 -14.19 3.80 0.23
N PHE A 222 -13.98 2.70 0.94
CA PHE A 222 -13.41 2.72 2.28
C PHE A 222 -12.00 3.32 2.29
N CYS A 223 -11.17 3.10 1.27
CA CYS A 223 -9.86 3.77 1.17
C CYS A 223 -9.97 5.30 1.17
N VAL A 224 -10.99 5.86 0.50
CA VAL A 224 -11.26 7.32 0.50
C VAL A 224 -11.74 7.77 1.88
N ILE A 225 -12.68 7.05 2.49
CA ILE A 225 -13.20 7.35 3.83
C ILE A 225 -12.06 7.32 4.87
N LEU A 226 -11.13 6.37 4.74
CA LEU A 226 -9.98 6.28 5.62
C LEU A 226 -9.01 7.45 5.40
N LEU A 227 -8.80 7.91 4.17
CA LEU A 227 -8.05 9.14 3.90
C LEU A 227 -8.71 10.37 4.55
N GLU A 228 -10.04 10.52 4.43
CA GLU A 228 -10.78 11.61 5.08
C GLU A 228 -10.62 11.56 6.60
N ARG A 229 -10.69 10.36 7.18
CA ARG A 229 -10.47 10.15 8.61
C ARG A 229 -9.05 10.54 9.03
N ILE A 230 -8.04 10.12 8.29
CA ILE A 230 -6.64 10.50 8.55
C ILE A 230 -6.46 12.01 8.42
N GLU A 231 -7.09 12.64 7.41
CA GLU A 231 -7.06 14.09 7.23
C GLU A 231 -7.61 14.83 8.46
N LEU A 232 -8.76 14.40 8.95
CA LEU A 232 -9.38 14.96 10.15
C LEU A 232 -8.52 14.71 11.40
N GLU A 233 -8.04 13.49 11.61
CA GLU A 233 -7.20 13.13 12.76
C GLU A 233 -5.92 13.96 12.80
N ILE A 234 -5.24 14.16 11.67
CA ILE A 234 -4.04 15.01 11.59
C ILE A 234 -4.40 16.49 11.73
N GLY A 235 -5.48 16.95 11.10
CA GLY A 235 -5.91 18.35 11.15
C GLY A 235 -6.30 18.83 12.55
N THR A 236 -6.74 17.91 13.42
CA THR A 236 -7.12 18.19 14.81
C THR A 236 -5.97 18.07 15.81
N LEU A 237 -4.77 17.67 15.37
CA LEU A 237 -3.61 17.59 16.26
C LEU A 237 -3.24 18.97 16.82
N GLU A 238 -3.16 19.04 18.14
CA GLU A 238 -2.57 20.17 18.87
C GLU A 238 -1.05 19.93 18.98
N LEU A 239 -0.30 20.44 18.00
CA LEU A 239 1.15 20.37 18.03
C LEU A 239 1.72 21.56 18.84
N PRO A 240 2.72 21.34 19.72
CA PRO A 240 3.34 22.41 20.47
C PRO A 240 3.88 23.50 19.53
N SER A 241 3.54 24.74 19.82
CA SER A 241 4.02 25.91 19.09
C SER A 241 5.44 26.27 19.57
N GLY A 242 6.45 25.50 19.17
CA GLY A 242 7.84 25.80 19.47
C GLY A 242 8.79 24.61 19.37
N ASP A 243 10.08 24.91 19.21
CA ASP A 243 11.21 23.96 19.27
C ASP A 243 11.55 23.57 20.73
N GLU A 244 10.51 23.49 21.59
CA GLU A 244 10.69 23.20 23.01
C GLU A 244 10.92 21.68 23.21
N CYS A 245 12.05 21.40 23.84
CA CYS A 245 12.61 20.08 24.07
C CYS A 245 11.74 19.23 25.02
N ALA A 246 11.31 18.08 24.51
CA ALA A 246 11.20 16.79 25.19
C ALA A 246 10.85 16.77 26.69
N ASP A 247 9.57 16.91 27.07
CA ASP A 247 8.97 16.07 28.13
C ASP A 247 7.43 16.07 28.18
N GLU A 248 6.73 15.87 27.06
CA GLU A 248 5.31 15.47 27.08
C GLU A 248 5.04 14.35 26.07
N SER A 249 5.60 13.18 26.35
CA SER A 249 5.42 11.95 25.58
C SER A 249 4.01 11.34 25.64
N ARG A 250 3.02 12.05 26.18
CA ARG A 250 1.68 11.50 26.46
C ARG A 250 0.52 12.06 25.62
N ARG A 251 0.71 13.06 24.74
CA ARG A 251 -0.43 13.67 24.01
C ARG A 251 -0.40 13.73 22.49
N THR A 252 0.70 13.42 21.81
CA THR A 252 0.75 13.53 20.34
C THR A 252 1.53 12.39 19.72
N LYS A 253 0.95 11.19 19.71
CA LYS A 253 1.40 10.12 18.83
C LYS A 253 0.16 9.55 18.15
N LEU A 254 0.09 9.70 16.83
CA LEU A 254 -0.85 8.92 16.03
C LEU A 254 -0.62 7.45 16.37
N LYS A 255 -1.71 6.67 16.46
CA LYS A 255 -1.61 5.26 16.83
C LYS A 255 -0.99 4.39 15.73
N PHE A 256 -0.77 4.97 14.56
CA PHE A 256 -0.29 4.31 13.36
C PHE A 256 0.87 5.07 12.71
N ASP A 257 1.62 4.36 11.86
CA ASP A 257 2.59 4.96 10.96
C ASP A 257 1.85 5.76 9.88
N VAL A 258 1.90 7.08 10.02
CA VAL A 258 1.17 8.00 9.15
C VAL A 258 1.69 8.02 7.73
N VAL A 259 3.01 7.92 7.53
CA VAL A 259 3.63 8.03 6.21
C VAL A 259 3.40 6.74 5.43
N GLU A 260 3.56 5.59 6.08
CA GLU A 260 3.28 4.30 5.46
C GLU A 260 1.80 4.13 5.12
N ARG A 261 0.90 4.47 6.05
CA ARG A 261 -0.54 4.38 5.81
C ARG A 261 -1.02 5.31 4.69
N LEU A 262 -0.53 6.56 4.66
CA LEU A 262 -0.81 7.48 3.54
C LEU A 262 -0.23 6.95 2.23
N SER A 263 0.97 6.38 2.23
CA SER A 263 1.63 5.84 1.04
C SER A 263 0.78 4.75 0.40
N SER A 264 0.40 3.72 1.18
CA SER A 264 -0.40 2.62 0.63
C SER A 264 -1.79 3.08 0.20
N LEU A 265 -2.46 3.97 0.93
CA LEU A 265 -3.78 4.48 0.52
C LEU A 265 -3.71 5.30 -0.78
N VAL A 266 -2.74 6.21 -0.90
CA VAL A 266 -2.54 7.02 -2.11
C VAL A 266 -2.20 6.11 -3.29
N SER A 267 -1.37 5.09 -3.08
CA SER A 267 -0.99 4.12 -4.11
C SER A 267 -2.17 3.26 -4.56
N ILE A 268 -2.97 2.71 -3.62
CA ILE A 268 -4.21 1.98 -3.90
C ILE A 268 -5.17 2.84 -4.73
N ILE A 269 -5.44 4.07 -4.30
CA ILE A 269 -6.35 5.00 -5.00
C ILE A 269 -5.82 5.33 -6.39
N SER A 270 -4.52 5.59 -6.52
CA SER A 270 -3.87 5.85 -7.80
C SER A 270 -4.08 4.71 -8.80
N SER A 271 -3.96 3.46 -8.35
CA SER A 271 -4.15 2.27 -9.17
C SER A 271 -5.62 2.04 -9.53
N LEU A 272 -6.55 2.26 -8.59
CA LEU A 272 -7.98 2.08 -8.82
C LEU A 272 -8.59 3.18 -9.69
N ALA A 273 -8.07 4.42 -9.65
CA ALA A 273 -8.50 5.52 -10.49
C ALA A 273 -8.35 5.25 -12.00
N LEU A 274 -7.46 4.32 -12.38
CA LEU A 274 -7.24 3.89 -13.77
C LEU A 274 -8.25 2.84 -14.25
N ARG A 275 -9.00 2.21 -13.33
CA ARG A 275 -9.95 1.12 -13.65
C ARG A 275 -11.32 1.68 -14.01
N ARG A 276 -11.39 2.35 -15.16
CA ARG A 276 -12.62 2.94 -15.69
C ARG A 276 -13.47 1.93 -16.46
N PRO A 277 -14.82 2.03 -16.45
CA PRO A 277 -15.63 2.98 -15.67
C PRO A 277 -15.96 2.49 -14.25
N GLN A 278 -15.39 1.35 -13.82
CA GLN A 278 -15.80 0.63 -12.61
C GLN A 278 -15.78 1.49 -11.34
N PHE A 279 -14.78 2.37 -11.19
CA PHE A 279 -14.62 3.22 -10.02
C PHE A 279 -14.81 4.72 -10.30
N ASP A 280 -15.36 5.09 -11.45
CA ASP A 280 -15.65 6.50 -11.80
C ASP A 280 -16.54 7.18 -10.75
N PRO A 281 -17.61 6.55 -10.20
CA PRO A 281 -18.42 7.16 -9.15
C PRO A 281 -17.68 7.46 -7.84
N ILE A 282 -16.51 6.82 -7.62
CA ILE A 282 -15.73 6.97 -6.38
C ILE A 282 -14.57 7.96 -6.59
N PHE A 283 -13.93 7.94 -7.76
CA PHE A 283 -12.69 8.68 -7.99
C PHE A 283 -12.81 9.83 -8.99
N HIS A 284 -13.85 9.87 -9.82
CA HIS A 284 -13.99 10.85 -10.91
C HIS A 284 -15.25 11.72 -10.79
N ASP A 285 -16.34 11.18 -10.25
CA ASP A 285 -17.56 11.94 -9.93
C ASP A 285 -17.46 12.67 -8.58
N ASP A 286 -16.54 12.23 -7.72
CA ASP A 286 -16.26 12.78 -6.40
C ASP A 286 -14.80 13.27 -6.32
N THR A 287 -14.60 14.52 -5.89
CA THR A 287 -13.30 15.18 -5.82
C THR A 287 -12.56 14.97 -4.49
N THR A 288 -13.15 14.21 -3.55
CA THR A 288 -12.64 14.07 -2.18
C THR A 288 -11.24 13.46 -2.15
N ALA A 289 -11.03 12.33 -2.81
CA ALA A 289 -9.71 11.69 -2.89
C ALA A 289 -8.65 12.63 -3.50
N THR A 290 -9.00 13.29 -4.61
CA THR A 290 -8.12 14.25 -5.31
C THR A 290 -7.72 15.41 -4.41
N THR A 291 -8.68 15.96 -3.66
CA THR A 291 -8.46 17.06 -2.71
C THR A 291 -7.47 16.67 -1.62
N ILE A 292 -7.68 15.50 -1.00
CA ILE A 292 -6.83 15.04 0.11
C ILE A 292 -5.42 14.72 -0.38
N VAL A 293 -5.28 14.05 -1.54
CA VAL A 293 -3.98 13.76 -2.14
C VAL A 293 -3.22 15.07 -2.45
N ALA A 294 -3.90 16.11 -2.93
CA ALA A 294 -3.29 17.42 -3.13
C ALA A 294 -2.82 18.03 -1.81
N HIS A 295 -3.62 17.93 -0.74
CA HIS A 295 -3.21 18.40 0.59
C HIS A 295 -2.00 17.62 1.15
N VAL A 296 -1.91 16.30 0.92
CA VAL A 296 -0.73 15.50 1.32
C VAL A 296 0.51 16.01 0.57
N LEU A 297 0.40 16.24 -0.74
CA LEU A 297 1.50 16.78 -1.54
C LEU A 297 1.91 18.19 -1.11
N GLU A 298 0.94 19.07 -0.81
CA GLU A 298 1.19 20.41 -0.25
C GLU A 298 1.97 20.33 1.06
N ALA A 299 1.63 19.39 1.95
CA ALA A 299 2.33 19.23 3.23
C ALA A 299 3.80 18.80 3.04
N ILE A 300 4.06 17.91 2.07
CA ILE A 300 5.42 17.46 1.74
C ILE A 300 6.23 18.61 1.13
N VAL A 301 5.64 19.36 0.21
CA VAL A 301 6.30 20.52 -0.40
C VAL A 301 6.55 21.63 0.63
N ASP A 302 5.63 21.89 1.56
CA ASP A 302 5.88 22.82 2.67
C ASP A 302 7.01 22.33 3.59
N TYR A 303 7.07 21.03 3.88
CA TYR A 303 8.18 20.42 4.61
C TYR A 303 9.53 20.67 3.89
N GLU A 304 9.59 20.45 2.57
CA GLU A 304 10.80 20.70 1.76
C GLU A 304 11.19 22.19 1.75
N ILE A 305 10.23 23.10 1.55
CA ILE A 305 10.44 24.55 1.59
C ILE A 305 11.02 24.97 2.96
N MET A 306 10.46 24.46 4.04
CA MET A 306 10.93 24.76 5.40
C MET A 306 12.34 24.24 5.65
N LYS A 307 12.62 23.02 5.19
CA LYS A 307 13.96 22.42 5.28
C LYS A 307 15.00 23.22 4.48
N GLU A 308 14.68 23.60 3.24
CA GLU A 308 15.57 24.41 2.40
C GLU A 308 15.79 25.82 2.98
N ASN A 309 14.75 26.47 3.47
CA ASN A 309 14.83 27.80 4.07
C ASN A 309 15.62 27.82 5.39
N ALA A 310 15.73 26.68 6.08
CA ALA A 310 16.52 26.51 7.30
C ALA A 310 18.03 26.36 7.00
N VAL A 311 18.41 25.94 5.78
CA VAL A 311 19.81 25.83 5.38
C VAL A 311 20.43 27.23 5.27
N VAL A 312 21.40 27.52 6.14
CA VAL A 312 22.19 28.75 6.08
C VAL A 312 23.04 28.73 4.82
N CYS A 313 22.62 29.46 3.79
CA CYS A 313 23.38 29.61 2.56
C CYS A 313 24.60 30.50 2.82
N VAL A 314 25.78 29.90 3.03
CA VAL A 314 27.05 30.62 2.92
C VAL A 314 27.37 30.78 1.43
N ALA A 315 27.56 32.02 0.98
CA ALA A 315 27.92 32.31 -0.41
C ALA A 315 29.23 31.58 -0.75
N LYS A 316 29.17 30.55 -1.60
CA LYS A 316 30.35 29.79 -2.06
C LYS A 316 31.34 30.67 -2.85
N ALA A 317 30.88 31.82 -3.34
CA ALA A 317 31.66 32.89 -3.95
C ALA A 317 30.93 34.23 -3.75
N PRO A 318 31.65 35.36 -3.58
CA PRO A 318 31.05 36.69 -3.34
C PRO A 318 30.12 37.18 -4.47
N ASP A 319 30.26 36.62 -5.68
CA ASP A 319 29.51 37.02 -6.87
C ASP A 319 28.29 36.14 -7.17
N ARG A 320 28.09 35.04 -6.42
CA ARG A 320 26.94 34.17 -6.63
C ARG A 320 25.74 34.73 -5.86
N PRO A 321 24.63 35.12 -6.53
CA PRO A 321 23.44 35.57 -5.82
C PRO A 321 22.96 34.49 -4.87
N MET A 322 22.65 34.88 -3.64
CA MET A 322 22.02 33.98 -2.67
C MET A 322 20.67 33.55 -3.24
N ARG A 323 20.37 32.25 -3.16
CA ARG A 323 19.03 31.79 -3.52
C ARG A 323 18.04 32.46 -2.55
N PRO A 324 17.01 33.14 -3.06
CA PRO A 324 16.00 33.73 -2.19
C PRO A 324 15.29 32.61 -1.42
N LYS A 325 14.87 32.91 -0.19
CA LYS A 325 14.00 32.01 0.56
C LYS A 325 12.72 31.79 -0.22
N GLN A 326 12.29 30.54 -0.29
CA GLN A 326 11.04 30.20 -0.96
C GLN A 326 9.86 30.60 -0.09
N SER A 327 8.84 31.19 -0.71
CA SER A 327 7.60 31.54 -0.01
C SER A 327 6.76 30.28 0.18
N ARG A 328 6.19 30.13 1.37
CA ARG A 328 5.22 29.06 1.65
C ARG A 328 3.94 29.31 0.87
N ARG A 329 3.30 28.23 0.42
CA ARG A 329 2.04 28.27 -0.32
C ARG A 329 0.86 28.53 0.62
N GLU A 330 -0.24 29.07 0.10
CA GLU A 330 -1.41 29.44 0.92
C GLU A 330 -2.06 28.23 1.62
N ALA A 331 -1.98 27.04 1.02
CA ALA A 331 -2.50 25.79 1.55
C ALA A 331 -2.00 25.46 2.97
N VAL A 332 -0.87 26.03 3.40
CA VAL A 332 -0.34 25.86 4.76
C VAL A 332 -1.25 26.41 5.87
N LYS A 333 -2.24 27.23 5.53
CA LYS A 333 -3.28 27.68 6.46
C LYS A 333 -4.24 26.54 6.83
N LEU A 334 -4.33 25.50 6.01
CA LEU A 334 -5.13 24.32 6.31
C LEU A 334 -4.50 23.54 7.48
N PRO A 335 -5.27 23.21 8.53
CA PRO A 335 -4.75 22.52 9.71
C PRO A 335 -4.02 21.23 9.37
N PHE A 336 -4.59 20.42 8.46
CA PHE A 336 -3.97 19.18 7.99
C PHE A 336 -2.58 19.42 7.39
N VAL A 337 -2.48 20.32 6.40
CA VAL A 337 -1.23 20.61 5.68
C VAL A 337 -0.14 21.08 6.65
N ARG A 338 -0.49 22.02 7.53
CA ARG A 338 0.40 22.53 8.58
C ARG A 338 0.88 21.43 9.51
N ASN A 339 -0.05 20.59 9.98
CA ASN A 339 0.24 19.58 10.99
C ASN A 339 1.03 18.42 10.40
N LEU A 340 0.70 17.95 9.19
CA LEU A 340 1.48 16.92 8.50
C LEU A 340 2.90 17.42 8.19
N SER A 341 3.07 18.63 7.65
CA SER A 341 4.39 19.25 7.45
C SER A 341 5.19 19.30 8.76
N ALA A 342 4.54 19.68 9.87
CA ALA A 342 5.18 19.69 11.18
C ALA A 342 5.56 18.29 11.69
N LEU A 343 4.73 17.26 11.48
CA LEU A 343 5.05 15.87 11.80
C LEU A 343 6.27 15.38 11.01
N LEU A 344 6.32 15.64 9.71
CA LEU A 344 7.45 15.24 8.86
C LEU A 344 8.77 15.86 9.35
N ARG A 345 8.76 17.11 9.84
CA ARG A 345 9.93 17.77 10.46
C ARG A 345 10.38 17.13 11.78
N ARG A 346 9.52 16.35 12.44
CA ARG A 346 9.84 15.63 13.68
C ARG A 346 10.40 14.23 13.43
N ASN A 347 10.82 13.93 12.19
CA ASN A 347 11.41 12.66 11.77
C ASN A 347 10.49 11.45 12.06
N VAL A 348 9.20 11.60 11.78
CA VAL A 348 8.23 10.48 11.89
C VAL A 348 8.46 9.41 10.81
N ALA A 349 9.24 9.70 9.77
CA ALA A 349 9.64 8.79 8.70
C ALA A 349 11.02 9.18 8.15
N SER A 350 11.64 8.27 7.40
CA SER A 350 12.89 8.56 6.67
C SER A 350 12.64 9.48 5.47
N GLU A 351 13.69 10.16 5.02
CA GLU A 351 13.65 11.00 3.81
C GLU A 351 13.22 10.20 2.57
N GLU A 352 13.64 8.94 2.49
CA GLU A 352 13.28 8.04 1.39
C GLU A 352 11.79 7.70 1.40
N GLN A 353 11.21 7.46 2.58
CA GLN A 353 9.77 7.23 2.73
C GLN A 353 8.96 8.48 2.34
N ILE A 354 9.41 9.67 2.75
CA ILE A 354 8.76 10.94 2.39
C ILE A 354 8.83 11.18 0.87
N ALA A 355 9.99 10.94 0.26
CA ALA A 355 10.19 11.06 -1.18
C ALA A 355 9.34 10.03 -1.98
N SER A 356 9.17 8.82 -1.43
CA SER A 356 8.27 7.81 -2.01
C SER A 356 6.81 8.29 -1.98
N LEU A 357 6.34 8.78 -0.83
CA LEU A 357 4.98 9.33 -0.69
C LEU A 357 4.74 10.52 -1.64
N LYS A 358 5.73 11.41 -1.79
CA LYS A 358 5.69 12.52 -2.76
C LYS A 358 5.46 12.00 -4.18
N CYS A 359 6.24 11.01 -4.60
CA CYS A 359 6.13 10.40 -5.93
C CYS A 359 4.75 9.74 -6.12
N MET A 360 4.25 9.03 -5.11
CA MET A 360 2.91 8.43 -5.12
C MET A 360 1.80 9.48 -5.26
N CYS A 361 1.89 10.61 -4.55
CA CYS A 361 0.91 11.69 -4.67
C CYS A 361 0.92 12.33 -6.06
N VAL A 362 2.10 12.57 -6.64
CA VAL A 362 2.23 13.10 -8.01
C VAL A 362 1.59 12.14 -9.02
N ARG A 363 1.87 10.83 -8.92
CA ARG A 363 1.24 9.80 -9.77
C ARG A 363 -0.28 9.77 -9.59
N ALA A 364 -0.75 9.78 -8.34
CA ALA A 364 -2.17 9.75 -8.00
C ALA A 364 -2.93 10.96 -8.57
N LEU A 365 -2.41 12.17 -8.42
CA LEU A 365 -3.01 13.38 -9.01
C LEU A 365 -3.06 13.30 -10.55
N GLY A 366 -2.01 12.77 -11.18
CA GLY A 366 -2.01 12.53 -12.62
C GLY A 366 -3.10 11.53 -13.06
N ASN A 367 -3.27 10.44 -12.32
CA ASN A 367 -4.27 9.40 -12.63
C ASN A 367 -5.71 9.89 -12.37
N LEU A 368 -5.95 10.55 -11.24
CA LEU A 368 -7.25 11.09 -10.86
C LEU A 368 -7.72 12.20 -11.82
N CYS A 369 -6.81 13.02 -12.34
CA CYS A 369 -7.15 14.07 -13.30
C CYS A 369 -7.25 13.59 -14.76
N CYS A 370 -6.77 12.37 -15.05
CA CYS A 370 -6.82 11.83 -16.40
C CYS A 370 -8.28 11.66 -16.81
N GLU A 371 -8.73 12.41 -17.82
CA GLU A 371 -10.10 12.39 -18.35
C GLU A 371 -11.18 12.68 -17.27
N SER A 372 -10.88 13.54 -16.29
CA SER A 372 -11.84 13.96 -15.26
C SER A 372 -11.87 15.47 -15.10
N ALA A 373 -12.88 16.11 -15.70
CA ALA A 373 -13.05 17.56 -15.63
C ALA A 373 -13.26 18.07 -14.19
N SER A 374 -13.94 17.28 -13.36
CA SER A 374 -14.17 17.60 -11.94
C SER A 374 -12.85 17.66 -11.17
N ASN A 375 -12.02 16.62 -11.33
CA ASN A 375 -10.71 16.55 -10.67
C ASN A 375 -9.72 17.59 -11.22
N GLN A 376 -9.70 17.82 -12.53
CA GLN A 376 -8.91 18.90 -13.12
C GLN A 376 -9.27 20.26 -12.51
N SER A 377 -10.58 20.56 -12.41
CA SER A 377 -11.06 21.83 -11.87
C SER A 377 -10.67 22.02 -10.40
N ILE A 378 -10.83 21.00 -9.55
CA ILE A 378 -10.51 21.11 -8.12
C ILE A 378 -8.99 21.28 -7.89
N VAL A 379 -8.15 20.51 -8.60
CA VAL A 379 -6.68 20.66 -8.51
C VAL A 379 -6.27 22.06 -8.94
N GLY A 380 -6.88 22.60 -9.99
CA GLY A 380 -6.67 23.98 -10.42
C GLY A 380 -7.00 25.02 -9.36
N LYS A 381 -8.14 24.88 -8.68
CA LYS A 381 -8.59 25.79 -7.61
C LYS A 381 -7.66 25.77 -6.39
N GLN A 382 -6.95 24.67 -6.17
CA GLN A 382 -5.99 24.49 -5.07
C GLN A 382 -4.54 24.83 -5.45
N ASP A 383 -4.35 25.57 -6.54
CA ASP A 383 -3.03 25.92 -7.07
C ASP A 383 -2.15 24.69 -7.44
N GLY A 384 -2.79 23.54 -7.71
CA GLY A 384 -2.12 22.28 -7.96
C GLY A 384 -1.24 22.25 -9.22
N VAL A 385 -1.46 23.16 -10.17
CA VAL A 385 -0.57 23.32 -11.35
C VAL A 385 0.83 23.74 -10.90
N LEU A 386 0.94 24.78 -10.04
CA LEU A 386 2.21 25.22 -9.48
C LEU A 386 2.80 24.18 -8.52
N LEU A 387 1.96 23.47 -7.77
CA LEU A 387 2.40 22.38 -6.89
C LEU A 387 3.12 21.28 -7.66
N LEU A 388 2.52 20.80 -8.75
CA LEU A 388 3.11 19.75 -9.59
C LEU A 388 4.37 20.24 -10.31
N LEU A 389 4.41 21.50 -10.75
CA LEU A 389 5.62 22.11 -11.30
C LEU A 389 6.75 22.18 -10.26
N HIS A 390 6.45 22.43 -8.98
CA HIS A 390 7.45 22.35 -7.92
C HIS A 390 8.06 20.95 -7.84
N CYS A 391 7.26 19.90 -8.01
CA CYS A 391 7.73 18.51 -8.01
C CYS A 391 8.54 18.13 -9.27
N ALA A 392 8.48 18.91 -10.35
CA ALA A 392 9.34 18.70 -11.51
C ALA A 392 10.82 19.03 -11.19
N ARG A 393 11.08 19.79 -10.11
CA ARG A 393 12.41 19.94 -9.53
C ARG A 393 12.74 18.70 -8.70
N ARG A 394 13.63 17.86 -9.24
CA ARG A 394 14.13 16.67 -8.55
C ARG A 394 15.17 17.02 -7.48
N LEU A 395 14.97 16.52 -6.27
CA LEU A 395 15.96 16.51 -5.17
C LEU A 395 16.81 15.23 -5.21
N ASP A 396 17.92 15.22 -4.46
CA ASP A 396 18.83 14.07 -4.41
C ASP A 396 18.16 12.80 -3.84
N THR A 397 17.21 12.98 -2.93
CA THR A 397 16.42 11.91 -2.30
C THR A 397 15.22 11.46 -3.12
N ASP A 398 14.85 12.20 -4.17
CA ASP A 398 13.65 11.93 -4.95
C ASP A 398 13.82 10.72 -5.89
N SER A 399 12.68 10.07 -6.18
CA SER A 399 12.59 9.06 -7.24
C SER A 399 13.19 9.58 -8.55
N PRO A 400 13.98 8.76 -9.28
CA PRO A 400 14.58 9.17 -10.56
C PRO A 400 13.54 9.55 -11.62
N PHE A 401 12.28 9.13 -11.46
CA PHE A 401 11.19 9.38 -12.40
C PHE A 401 10.23 10.49 -11.96
N ILE A 402 10.46 11.16 -10.82
CA ILE A 402 9.51 12.16 -10.29
C ILE A 402 9.24 13.30 -11.28
N MET A 403 10.26 13.72 -12.02
CA MET A 403 10.13 14.78 -13.01
C MET A 403 9.18 14.38 -14.15
N GLN A 404 9.31 13.15 -14.65
CA GLN A 404 8.45 12.60 -15.71
C GLN A 404 7.01 12.47 -15.22
N TRP A 405 6.81 11.98 -13.98
CA TRP A 405 5.50 11.88 -13.37
C TRP A 405 4.88 13.27 -13.15
N ALA A 406 5.66 14.26 -12.71
CA ALA A 406 5.19 15.63 -12.54
C ALA A 406 4.75 16.25 -13.87
N ILE A 407 5.55 16.10 -14.94
CA ILE A 407 5.19 16.60 -16.28
C ILE A 407 3.93 15.90 -16.80
N ALA A 408 3.81 14.59 -16.62
CA ALA A 408 2.61 13.84 -17.01
C ALA A 408 1.37 14.30 -16.21
N ALA A 409 1.50 14.50 -14.90
CA ALA A 409 0.43 15.00 -14.06
C ALA A 409 -0.02 16.41 -14.47
N VAL A 410 0.92 17.34 -14.72
CA VAL A 410 0.61 18.69 -15.24
C VAL A 410 -0.16 18.59 -16.56
N ARG A 411 0.27 17.71 -17.47
CA ARG A 411 -0.47 17.47 -18.73
C ARG A 411 -1.91 17.04 -18.43
N HIS A 412 -2.13 16.04 -17.58
CA HIS A 412 -3.48 15.55 -17.28
C HIS A 412 -4.35 16.58 -16.58
N VAL A 413 -3.78 17.42 -15.72
CA VAL A 413 -4.49 18.53 -15.05
C VAL A 413 -4.93 19.62 -16.04
N CYS A 414 -4.14 19.86 -17.10
CA CYS A 414 -4.40 20.94 -18.07
C CYS A 414 -5.13 20.47 -19.35
N MET A 415 -5.05 19.19 -19.71
CA MET A 415 -5.59 18.69 -20.97
C MET A 415 -7.12 18.76 -20.97
N GLY A 416 -7.67 19.61 -21.84
CA GLY A 416 -9.11 19.85 -21.90
C GLY A 416 -9.67 20.81 -20.84
N CYS A 417 -8.82 21.43 -20.01
CA CYS A 417 -9.23 22.39 -18.98
C CYS A 417 -8.63 23.79 -19.25
N PRO A 418 -9.38 24.71 -19.90
CA PRO A 418 -8.90 26.05 -20.24
C PRO A 418 -8.46 26.87 -19.03
N GLU A 419 -9.12 26.73 -17.89
CA GLU A 419 -8.79 27.47 -16.67
C GLU A 419 -7.41 27.08 -16.15
N ASN A 420 -7.04 25.81 -16.23
CA ASN A 420 -5.72 25.34 -15.81
C ASN A 420 -4.63 25.66 -16.84
N GLN A 421 -4.97 25.67 -18.13
CA GLN A 421 -4.07 26.15 -19.18
C GLN A 421 -3.77 27.64 -19.01
N GLN A 422 -4.77 28.44 -18.64
CA GLN A 422 -4.59 29.85 -18.32
C GLN A 422 -3.70 30.03 -17.09
N ARG A 423 -3.96 29.30 -15.99
CA ARG A 423 -3.08 29.28 -14.83
C ARG A 423 -1.64 28.98 -15.23
N LEU A 424 -1.41 27.94 -16.03
CA LEU A 424 -0.08 27.56 -16.51
C LEU A 424 0.58 28.67 -17.34
N ALA A 425 -0.18 29.33 -18.22
CA ALA A 425 0.32 30.44 -19.05
C ALA A 425 0.68 31.70 -18.23
N GLU A 426 0.04 31.89 -17.07
CA GLU A 426 0.29 33.02 -16.17
C GLU A 426 1.53 32.83 -15.28
N ILE A 427 2.08 31.61 -15.16
CA ILE A 427 3.22 31.28 -14.29
C ILE A 427 4.53 31.97 -14.73
N GLU A 428 4.66 32.41 -15.99
CA GLU A 428 5.89 33.04 -16.50
C GLU A 428 5.66 34.25 -17.43
N GLN A 429 5.32 35.41 -16.86
CA GLN A 429 5.63 36.70 -17.48
C GLN A 429 6.87 37.39 -16.89
N CYS A 430 7.52 36.81 -15.88
CA CYS A 430 8.78 37.33 -15.32
C CYS A 430 9.85 36.24 -15.30
N PRO A 431 10.86 36.30 -16.18
CA PRO A 431 12.00 35.38 -16.14
C PRO A 431 12.68 35.44 -14.76
N SER A 432 12.78 34.30 -14.06
CA SER A 432 13.47 34.19 -12.78
C SER A 432 15.00 34.20 -12.90
N GLY A 433 15.53 34.65 -14.03
CA GLY A 433 16.93 34.99 -14.18
C GLY A 433 17.16 36.42 -13.72
N VAL A 434 17.18 36.67 -12.40
CA VAL A 434 17.81 37.89 -11.87
C VAL A 434 19.31 37.75 -12.07
N VAL A 435 19.76 37.84 -13.32
CA VAL A 435 21.08 38.40 -13.60
C VAL A 435 20.89 39.86 -13.25
N ASP A 436 21.49 40.30 -12.15
CA ASP A 436 21.67 41.71 -11.87
C ASP A 436 22.60 42.25 -12.96
N ARG A 437 21.99 42.62 -14.10
CA ARG A 437 22.71 42.99 -15.34
C ARG A 437 23.57 44.21 -15.09
N ASP A 438 23.08 45.14 -14.28
CA ASP A 438 23.81 46.36 -13.95
C ASP A 438 25.04 46.05 -13.09
N ARG A 439 24.91 45.19 -12.07
CA ARG A 439 26.05 44.73 -11.28
C ARG A 439 27.06 43.93 -12.11
N LEU A 440 26.61 43.02 -12.97
CA LEU A 440 27.48 42.22 -13.84
C LEU A 440 28.25 43.11 -14.83
N LEU A 441 27.57 44.07 -15.44
CA LEU A 441 28.20 45.02 -16.35
C LEU A 441 29.23 45.87 -15.61
N LEU A 442 28.91 46.39 -14.43
CA LEU A 442 29.85 47.11 -13.56
C LEU A 442 31.10 46.28 -13.21
N GLN A 443 30.94 45.00 -12.84
CA GLN A 443 32.07 44.11 -12.54
C GLN A 443 32.99 43.86 -13.75
N LEU A 444 32.43 43.89 -14.95
CA LEU A 444 33.19 43.77 -16.20
C LEU A 444 33.78 45.11 -16.67
N ASN A 445 33.62 46.19 -15.90
CA ASN A 445 33.90 47.57 -16.30
C ASN A 445 33.20 47.94 -17.61
N LEU A 446 31.96 47.51 -17.78
CA LEU A 446 31.12 47.76 -18.95
C LEU A 446 29.85 48.50 -18.55
N ARG A 447 29.31 49.30 -19.45
CA ARG A 447 27.96 49.88 -19.36
C ARG A 447 27.24 49.69 -20.69
N ALA A 448 25.93 49.50 -20.65
CA ALA A 448 25.11 49.51 -21.86
C ALA A 448 24.83 50.95 -22.28
N VAL A 449 25.14 51.28 -23.53
CA VAL A 449 24.89 52.60 -24.14
C VAL A 449 24.09 52.42 -25.42
N PHE A 450 23.12 53.30 -25.61
CA PHE A 450 22.31 53.30 -26.82
C PHE A 450 23.01 54.12 -27.91
N ASP A 451 23.34 53.49 -29.03
CA ASP A 451 23.95 54.15 -30.18
C ASP A 451 22.85 54.74 -31.07
N SER A 452 22.71 56.07 -31.01
CA SER A 452 21.70 56.82 -31.77
C SER A 452 21.91 56.82 -33.27
N GLY A 453 23.10 56.44 -33.77
CA GLY A 453 23.40 56.36 -35.20
C GLY A 453 23.02 55.02 -35.83
N THR A 454 23.05 53.93 -35.04
CA THR A 454 22.73 52.57 -35.52
C THR A 454 21.43 52.00 -34.97
N GLY A 455 20.82 52.66 -33.98
CA GLY A 455 19.60 52.23 -33.31
C GLY A 455 19.77 50.98 -32.44
N LYS A 456 21.01 50.63 -32.08
CA LYS A 456 21.35 49.41 -31.35
C LYS A 456 21.98 49.73 -30.00
N ILE A 457 21.77 48.82 -29.03
CA ILE A 457 22.45 48.85 -27.74
C ILE A 457 23.87 48.29 -27.93
N ARG A 458 24.87 48.99 -27.39
CA ARG A 458 26.28 48.59 -27.38
C ARG A 458 26.81 48.57 -25.95
N LEU A 459 27.88 47.81 -25.70
CA LEU A 459 28.58 47.82 -24.43
C LEU A 459 29.84 48.67 -24.57
N GLU A 460 30.01 49.65 -23.69
CA GLU A 460 31.19 50.50 -23.61
C GLU A 460 31.95 50.22 -22.32
N ARG A 461 33.28 50.35 -22.33
CA ARG A 461 34.05 50.34 -21.09
C ARG A 461 33.75 51.58 -20.26
N ILE A 462 33.58 51.39 -18.96
CA ILE A 462 33.52 52.48 -17.98
C ILE A 462 34.96 52.97 -17.76
N SER A 463 35.21 54.24 -18.03
CA SER A 463 36.51 54.91 -17.90
C SER A 463 36.99 55.05 -16.46
#